data_AF-A0A1G1A8T0-F1
#
_entry.id   AF-A0A1G1A8T0-F1
#
_cell.length_a   1.000
_cell.length_b   1.000
_cell.length_c   1.000
_cell.angle_alpha   90.00
_cell.angle_beta   90.00
_cell.angle_gamma   90.00
#
_symmetry.space_group_name_H-M   'P 1'
#
loop_
_entity.id
_entity.type
_entity.pdbx_description
1 polymer ?
#
loop_
_entity_poly.entity_id
_entity_poly.type
_entity_poly.pdbx_seq_one_letter_code
_entity_poly.pdbx_strand_id
1 'polypeptide(L)'
;MNEKKNAVQKPAEKKDNKVAAKATTPATVKAATPKADTGLKLSDLATVYIRRKSLFDRQHDGMQKRLDAVRKNIDRLTEVASQLEQKLAGLVAPSAKDFISPLAKALVSQFPGFSYEVAGPTGIANAVTIVFAPKDTTEEERMRGEKCKTITIITKTKDGTLGIRDYSKDLKTYAPGSVGYASGLNFATIPVPENATVQFFAGHVK
;
A
#
# COMPACT_ATOMS: atom_id res chain seq x y z
N MET A 1 -45.54 21.34 20.44
CA MET A 1 -45.39 21.37 21.91
C MET A 1 -44.25 20.45 22.30
N ASN A 2 -43.34 20.97 23.14
CA ASN A 2 -42.15 20.36 23.79
C ASN A 2 -41.05 19.84 22.85
N GLU A 3 -39.98 20.60 22.57
CA GLU A 3 -38.85 20.98 23.44
C GLU A 3 -38.16 19.80 24.16
N LYS A 4 -36.94 19.47 23.70
CA LYS A 4 -35.72 19.60 24.51
C LYS A 4 -34.47 19.57 23.62
N LYS A 5 -33.77 20.70 23.63
CA LYS A 5 -32.42 20.92 23.12
C LYS A 5 -31.43 20.16 24.01
N ASN A 6 -30.36 19.61 23.45
CA ASN A 6 -29.14 19.36 24.21
C ASN A 6 -27.91 19.78 23.39
N ALA A 7 -27.04 20.51 24.09
CA ALA A 7 -26.03 21.39 23.55
C ALA A 7 -24.65 20.74 23.41
N VAL A 8 -23.98 21.13 22.33
CA VAL A 8 -22.55 21.44 22.14
C VAL A 8 -21.60 21.14 23.31
N GLN A 9 -20.56 20.35 23.04
CA GLN A 9 -19.25 20.48 23.71
C GLN A 9 -18.13 20.61 22.67
N LYS A 10 -17.60 21.84 22.55
CA LYS A 10 -16.30 22.17 21.95
C LYS A 10 -15.19 21.89 22.97
N PRO A 11 -14.00 21.45 22.56
CA PRO A 11 -12.83 21.43 23.45
C PRO A 11 -12.38 22.87 23.74
N ALA A 12 -12.17 23.15 25.03
CA ALA A 12 -11.84 24.46 25.56
C ALA A 12 -10.38 24.86 25.27
N GLU A 13 -10.21 26.06 24.71
CA GLU A 13 -8.98 26.85 24.76
C GLU A 13 -8.62 27.15 26.22
N LYS A 14 -7.36 26.91 26.62
CA LYS A 14 -6.79 27.51 27.82
C LYS A 14 -5.83 28.63 27.41
N LYS A 15 -6.29 29.86 27.65
CA LYS A 15 -5.49 31.08 27.65
C LYS A 15 -4.70 31.21 28.95
N ASP A 16 -3.50 31.75 28.79
CA ASP A 16 -2.79 32.67 29.68
C ASP A 16 -2.63 32.27 31.15
N ASN A 17 -1.42 31.83 31.51
CA ASN A 17 -0.93 32.00 32.89
C ASN A 17 0.28 32.94 32.90
N LYS A 18 -0.04 34.20 33.18
CA LYS A 18 0.84 35.34 33.37
C LYS A 18 1.57 35.17 34.71
N VAL A 19 2.80 34.67 34.68
CA VAL A 19 3.64 34.65 35.89
C VAL A 19 4.12 36.08 36.15
N ALA A 20 3.55 36.67 37.20
CA ALA A 20 3.86 38.00 37.68
C ALA A 20 5.35 38.10 38.07
N ALA A 21 6.05 39.01 37.40
CA ALA A 21 7.38 39.43 37.79
C ALA A 21 7.32 40.10 39.16
N LYS A 22 7.87 39.44 40.17
CA LYS A 22 8.13 40.04 41.47
C LYS A 22 9.31 41.00 41.30
N ALA A 23 9.03 42.30 41.28
CA ALA A 23 10.06 43.33 41.23
C ALA A 23 10.81 43.35 42.57
N THR A 24 11.95 42.66 42.62
CA THR A 24 12.99 42.93 43.62
C THR A 24 13.83 44.09 43.13
N THR A 25 13.77 45.19 43.87
CA THR A 25 14.68 46.34 43.76
C THR A 25 16.14 45.86 43.75
N PRO A 26 16.99 46.30 42.80
CA PRO A 26 18.41 46.06 42.92
C PRO A 26 18.95 46.95 44.05
N ALA A 27 19.53 46.32 45.07
CA ALA A 27 20.35 47.00 46.05
C ALA A 27 21.48 47.72 45.30
N THR A 28 21.68 49.00 45.60
CA THR A 28 22.77 49.83 45.10
C THR A 28 24.11 49.20 45.48
N VAL A 29 24.69 48.41 44.58
CA VAL A 29 26.08 47.96 44.72
C VAL A 29 26.94 49.17 44.39
N LYS A 30 27.58 49.74 45.42
CA LYS A 30 28.68 50.71 45.25
C LYS A 30 29.61 50.16 44.16
N ALA A 31 29.83 50.95 43.11
CA ALA A 31 30.81 50.66 42.08
C ALA A 31 32.18 50.49 42.75
N ALA A 32 32.57 49.25 43.00
CA ALA A 32 33.97 48.92 43.17
C ALA A 32 34.60 49.12 41.80
N THR A 33 35.45 50.14 41.71
CA THR A 33 36.33 50.39 40.57
C THR A 33 36.95 49.07 40.10
N PRO A 34 36.84 48.71 38.81
CA PRO A 34 37.53 47.53 38.31
C PRO A 34 39.02 47.82 38.40
N LYS A 35 39.72 47.16 39.33
CA LYS A 35 41.16 46.96 39.17
C LYS A 35 41.30 46.13 37.91
N ALA A 36 41.74 46.77 36.84
CA ALA A 36 42.15 46.12 35.61
C ALA A 36 43.36 45.24 35.95
N ASP A 37 43.10 43.98 36.27
CA ASP A 37 44.10 42.93 36.24
C ASP A 37 43.97 42.23 34.88
N THR A 38 44.35 42.95 33.83
CA THR A 38 44.37 42.46 32.43
C THR A 38 45.60 41.60 32.18
N GLY A 39 45.81 40.61 33.03
CA GLY A 39 46.89 39.65 32.94
C GLY A 39 46.35 38.24 32.74
N LEU A 40 45.57 38.00 31.67
CA LEU A 40 45.26 36.61 31.29
C LEU A 40 46.59 35.98 30.87
N LYS A 41 47.16 35.14 31.74
CA LYS A 41 48.49 34.56 31.50
C LYS A 41 48.42 33.70 30.25
N LEU A 42 49.45 33.76 29.42
CA LEU A 42 49.55 32.98 28.18
C LEU A 42 49.36 31.47 28.45
N SER A 43 49.76 31.01 29.65
CA SER A 43 49.54 29.65 30.15
C SER A 43 48.07 29.25 30.26
N ASP A 44 47.20 30.18 30.65
CA ASP A 44 45.78 29.93 30.87
C ASP A 44 45.04 29.83 29.53
N LEU A 45 45.41 30.69 28.57
CA LEU A 45 44.97 30.62 27.17
C LEU A 45 45.41 29.31 26.50
N ALA A 46 46.67 28.90 26.69
CA ALA A 46 47.18 27.64 26.19
C ALA A 46 46.42 26.44 26.78
N THR A 47 46.11 26.48 28.08
CA THR A 47 45.34 25.43 28.77
C THR A 47 43.91 25.34 28.25
N VAL A 48 43.23 26.49 28.06
CA VAL A 48 41.88 26.54 27.49
C VAL A 48 41.87 26.02 26.05
N TYR A 49 42.86 26.39 25.23
CA TYR A 49 43.00 25.91 23.86
C TYR A 49 43.20 24.40 23.80
N ILE A 50 44.13 23.85 24.59
CA ILE A 50 44.38 22.39 24.66
C ILE A 50 43.12 21.65 25.09
N ARG A 51 42.42 22.16 26.11
CA ARG A 51 41.17 21.56 26.59
C ARG A 51 40.09 21.57 25.52
N ARG A 52 39.92 22.69 24.81
CA ARG A 52 38.91 22.83 23.74
C ARG A 52 39.25 21.94 22.54
N LYS A 53 40.53 21.85 22.15
CA LYS A 53 41.00 20.94 21.12
C LYS A 53 40.72 19.48 21.50
N SER A 54 41.05 19.07 22.72
CA SER A 54 40.78 17.70 23.19
C SER A 54 39.28 17.35 23.24
N LEU A 55 38.41 18.32 23.54
CA LEU A 55 36.96 18.13 23.48
C LEU A 55 36.46 17.99 22.05
N PHE A 56 36.97 18.80 21.14
CA PHE A 56 36.65 18.74 19.72
C PHE A 56 37.09 17.40 19.12
N ASP A 57 38.31 16.95 19.42
CA ASP A 57 38.84 15.66 18.94
C ASP A 57 37.96 14.49 19.44
N ARG A 58 37.54 14.51 20.71
CA ARG A 58 36.62 13.49 21.26
C ARG A 58 35.24 13.52 20.60
N GLN A 59 34.71 14.70 20.30
CA GLN A 59 33.43 14.85 19.62
C GLN A 59 33.52 14.36 18.17
N HIS A 60 34.60 14.70 17.48
CA HIS A 60 34.88 14.26 16.12
C HIS A 60 35.01 12.73 16.06
N ASP A 61 35.80 12.11 16.94
CA ASP A 61 35.91 10.66 17.04
C ASP A 61 34.58 9.98 17.36
N GLY A 62 33.78 10.59 18.24
CA GLY A 62 32.44 10.12 18.58
C GLY A 62 31.48 10.16 17.40
N MET A 63 31.54 11.22 16.59
CA MET A 63 30.77 11.35 15.35
C MET A 63 31.23 10.36 14.29
N GLN A 64 32.54 10.17 14.12
CA GLN A 64 33.11 9.23 13.16
C GLN A 64 32.65 7.80 13.45
N LYS A 65 32.72 7.37 14.71
CA LYS A 65 32.21 6.06 15.14
C LYS A 65 30.72 5.87 14.87
N ARG A 66 29.92 6.93 15.04
CA ARG A 66 28.48 6.91 14.73
C ARG A 66 28.23 6.80 13.23
N LEU A 67 28.99 7.53 12.41
CA LEU A 67 28.89 7.45 10.95
C LEU A 67 29.28 6.05 10.47
N ASP A 68 30.34 5.46 11.01
CA ASP A 68 30.76 4.09 10.66
C ASP A 68 29.70 3.05 11.04
N ALA A 69 29.06 3.21 12.22
CA ALA A 69 27.96 2.34 12.64
C ALA A 69 26.73 2.47 11.73
N VAL A 70 26.36 3.71 11.36
CA VAL A 70 25.24 3.96 10.43
C VAL A 70 25.55 3.37 9.07
N ARG A 71 26.78 3.55 8.56
CA ARG A 71 27.20 2.99 7.27
C ARG A 71 27.10 1.46 7.25
N LYS A 72 27.59 0.78 8.29
CA LYS A 72 27.44 -0.69 8.43
C LYS A 72 25.97 -1.13 8.45
N ASN A 73 25.10 -0.36 9.10
CA ASN A 73 23.67 -0.67 9.13
C ASN A 73 23.02 -0.48 7.74
N ILE A 74 23.39 0.56 7.00
CA ILE A 74 22.92 0.79 5.63
C ILE A 74 23.37 -0.36 4.73
N ASP A 75 24.65 -0.76 4.80
CA ASP A 75 25.18 -1.87 4.01
C ASP A 75 24.42 -3.17 4.30
N ARG A 76 24.18 -3.48 5.58
CA ARG A 76 23.41 -4.65 5.99
C ARG A 76 21.96 -4.61 5.50
N LEU A 77 21.28 -3.47 5.60
CA LEU A 77 19.91 -3.31 5.12
C LEU A 77 19.83 -3.45 3.60
N THR A 78 20.82 -2.93 2.89
CA THR A 78 20.92 -3.02 1.42
C THR A 78 21.10 -4.47 0.99
N GLU A 79 21.95 -5.23 1.69
CA GLU A 79 22.13 -6.66 1.44
C GLU A 79 20.85 -7.45 1.72
N VAL A 80 20.16 -7.19 2.82
CA VAL A 80 18.86 -7.82 3.13
C VAL A 80 17.81 -7.50 2.07
N ALA A 81 17.75 -6.24 1.61
CA ALA A 81 16.83 -5.84 0.54
C ALA A 81 17.13 -6.59 -0.76
N SER A 82 18.41 -6.68 -1.16
CA SER A 82 18.81 -7.42 -2.36
C SER A 82 18.47 -8.92 -2.26
N GLN A 83 18.69 -9.55 -1.10
CA GLN A 83 18.31 -10.95 -0.88
C GLN A 83 16.79 -11.16 -0.95
N LEU A 84 16.00 -10.22 -0.42
CA LEU A 84 14.54 -10.28 -0.49
C LEU A 84 14.03 -10.09 -1.91
N GLU A 85 14.61 -9.17 -2.68
CA GLU A 85 14.30 -8.99 -4.10
C GLU A 85 14.63 -10.24 -4.92
N GLN A 86 15.77 -10.88 -4.68
CA GLN A 86 16.12 -12.14 -5.33
C GLN A 86 15.15 -13.27 -4.96
N LYS A 87 14.76 -13.37 -3.68
CA LYS A 87 13.73 -14.33 -3.25
C LYS A 87 12.37 -14.05 -3.88
N LEU A 88 11.99 -12.77 -4.02
CA LEU A 88 10.76 -12.35 -4.68
C LEU A 88 10.79 -12.65 -6.19
N ALA A 89 11.93 -12.43 -6.84
CA ALA A 89 12.13 -12.77 -8.25
C ALA A 89 12.12 -14.29 -8.49
N GLY A 90 12.62 -15.08 -7.52
CA GLY A 90 12.59 -16.55 -7.55
C GLY A 90 11.23 -17.15 -7.23
N LEU A 91 10.32 -16.39 -6.61
CA LEU A 91 8.93 -16.76 -6.43
C LEU A 91 8.21 -16.62 -7.78
N VAL A 92 8.23 -17.68 -8.59
CA VAL A 92 7.29 -17.84 -9.69
C VAL A 92 5.90 -18.01 -9.07
N ALA A 93 5.22 -16.89 -8.84
CA ALA A 93 3.81 -16.92 -8.51
C ALA A 93 3.10 -17.65 -9.67
N PRO A 94 2.37 -18.76 -9.41
CA PRO A 94 1.62 -19.39 -10.47
C PRO A 94 0.70 -18.34 -11.05
N SER A 95 0.68 -18.21 -12.37
CA SER A 95 -0.18 -17.24 -13.02
C SER A 95 -1.63 -17.55 -12.65
N ALA A 96 -2.52 -16.57 -12.60
CA ALA A 96 -3.94 -16.86 -12.37
C ALA A 96 -4.49 -17.87 -13.40
N LYS A 97 -3.86 -17.93 -14.59
CA LYS A 97 -4.11 -18.93 -15.62
C LYS A 97 -3.77 -20.36 -15.16
N ASP A 98 -2.71 -20.56 -14.39
CA ASP A 98 -2.32 -21.89 -13.89
C ASP A 98 -3.34 -22.43 -12.87
N PHE A 99 -3.94 -21.56 -12.07
CA PHE A 99 -5.00 -21.94 -11.13
C PHE A 99 -6.35 -22.20 -11.82
N ILE A 100 -6.67 -21.44 -12.87
CA ILE A 100 -7.95 -21.56 -13.59
C ILE A 100 -7.92 -22.65 -14.66
N SER A 101 -6.74 -23.01 -15.19
CA SER A 101 -6.60 -24.02 -16.25
C SER A 101 -7.19 -25.39 -15.90
N PRO A 102 -6.99 -25.95 -14.68
CA PRO A 102 -7.65 -27.20 -14.29
C PRO A 102 -9.18 -27.11 -14.31
N LEU A 103 -9.74 -25.98 -13.85
CA LEU A 103 -11.18 -25.74 -13.89
C LEU A 103 -11.68 -25.65 -15.34
N ALA A 104 -10.97 -24.94 -16.21
CA ALA A 104 -11.31 -24.84 -17.63
C ALA A 104 -11.28 -26.20 -18.34
N LYS A 105 -10.27 -27.04 -18.04
CA LYS A 105 -10.18 -28.43 -18.52
C LYS A 105 -11.36 -29.30 -18.03
N ALA A 106 -11.77 -29.12 -16.77
CA ALA A 106 -12.92 -29.84 -16.25
C ALA A 106 -14.23 -29.36 -16.91
N LEU A 107 -14.37 -28.05 -17.14
CA LEU A 107 -15.56 -27.45 -17.76
C LEU A 107 -15.71 -27.80 -19.23
N VAL A 108 -14.63 -27.84 -20.02
CA VAL A 108 -14.75 -28.16 -21.45
C VAL A 108 -15.29 -29.56 -21.69
N SER A 109 -15.09 -30.49 -20.74
CA SER A 109 -15.66 -31.85 -20.81
C SER A 109 -17.21 -31.85 -20.81
N GLN A 110 -17.84 -30.79 -20.29
CA GLN A 110 -19.30 -30.60 -20.31
C GLN A 110 -19.80 -30.06 -21.66
N PHE A 111 -18.90 -29.61 -22.54
CA PHE A 111 -19.21 -28.99 -23.83
C PHE A 111 -18.50 -29.75 -24.96
N PRO A 112 -19.00 -30.93 -25.38
CA PRO A 112 -18.38 -31.70 -26.45
C PRO A 112 -18.33 -30.89 -27.75
N GLY A 113 -17.20 -30.95 -28.46
CA GLY A 113 -16.97 -30.18 -29.69
C GLY A 113 -16.42 -28.76 -29.45
N PHE A 114 -16.24 -28.33 -28.20
CA PHE A 114 -15.62 -27.05 -27.87
C PHE A 114 -14.14 -27.21 -27.52
N SER A 115 -13.39 -26.15 -27.80
CA SER A 115 -12.06 -25.86 -27.29
C SER A 115 -12.18 -24.74 -26.25
N TYR A 116 -11.17 -24.55 -25.40
CA TYR A 116 -11.20 -23.47 -24.41
C TYR A 116 -9.94 -22.60 -24.49
N GLU A 117 -10.10 -21.33 -24.17
CA GLU A 117 -9.03 -20.36 -23.98
C GLU A 117 -9.26 -19.62 -22.66
N VAL A 118 -8.18 -19.37 -21.93
CA VAL A 118 -8.23 -18.61 -20.67
C VAL A 118 -7.52 -17.29 -20.89
N ALA A 119 -8.27 -16.20 -20.75
CA ALA A 119 -7.78 -14.83 -20.86
C ALA A 119 -7.79 -14.14 -19.50
N GLY A 120 -6.78 -13.29 -19.26
CA GLY A 120 -6.63 -12.52 -18.04
C GLY A 120 -5.56 -13.03 -17.07
N PRO A 121 -5.48 -12.42 -15.88
CA PRO A 121 -6.45 -11.49 -15.33
C PRO A 121 -6.40 -10.10 -16.00
N THR A 122 -7.55 -9.47 -16.25
CA THR A 122 -7.65 -8.15 -16.90
C THR A 122 -8.59 -7.18 -16.18
N GLY A 123 -8.37 -5.89 -16.41
CA GLY A 123 -9.22 -4.79 -15.96
C GLY A 123 -9.17 -4.52 -14.44
N ILE A 124 -9.95 -3.52 -14.01
CA ILE A 124 -10.02 -3.11 -12.58
C ILE A 124 -10.61 -4.23 -11.70
N ALA A 125 -11.43 -5.09 -12.29
CA ALA A 125 -12.07 -6.21 -11.61
C ALA A 125 -11.12 -7.39 -11.36
N ASN A 126 -9.89 -7.37 -11.88
CA ASN A 126 -8.96 -8.50 -11.84
C ASN A 126 -9.63 -9.80 -12.30
N ALA A 127 -10.32 -9.74 -13.45
CA ALA A 127 -11.19 -10.81 -13.91
C ALA A 127 -10.45 -11.76 -14.86
N VAL A 128 -10.69 -13.06 -14.71
CA VAL A 128 -10.24 -14.10 -15.63
C VAL A 128 -11.45 -14.62 -16.38
N THR A 129 -11.39 -14.63 -17.71
CA THR A 129 -12.48 -15.12 -18.56
C THR A 129 -12.04 -16.41 -19.23
N ILE A 130 -12.86 -17.45 -19.10
CA ILE A 130 -12.72 -18.68 -19.88
C ILE A 130 -13.70 -18.57 -21.04
N VAL A 131 -13.17 -18.69 -22.25
CA VAL A 131 -13.93 -18.69 -23.50
C VAL A 131 -13.91 -20.11 -24.05
N PHE A 132 -15.08 -20.67 -24.32
CA PHE A 132 -15.26 -21.94 -25.00
C PHE A 132 -15.72 -21.66 -26.42
N ALA A 133 -14.93 -22.06 -27.41
CA ALA A 133 -15.25 -21.87 -28.84
C ALA A 133 -15.40 -23.25 -29.52
N PRO A 134 -16.38 -23.45 -30.43
CA PRO A 134 -16.46 -24.68 -31.21
C PRO A 134 -15.17 -24.91 -32.01
N LYS A 135 -14.71 -26.15 -32.10
CA LYS A 135 -13.42 -26.48 -32.75
C LYS A 135 -13.34 -26.08 -34.23
N ASP A 136 -14.49 -26.03 -34.90
CA ASP A 136 -14.58 -25.73 -36.32
C ASP A 136 -14.80 -24.24 -36.62
N THR A 137 -14.70 -23.37 -35.61
CA THR A 137 -14.93 -21.93 -35.73
C THR A 137 -13.69 -21.21 -36.26
N THR A 138 -13.85 -20.36 -37.27
CA THR A 138 -12.74 -19.54 -37.78
C THR A 138 -12.33 -18.48 -36.77
N GLU A 139 -11.11 -17.93 -36.87
CA GLU A 139 -10.66 -16.89 -35.96
C GLU A 139 -11.57 -15.64 -35.99
N GLU A 140 -12.08 -15.28 -37.16
CA GLU A 140 -13.02 -14.17 -37.36
C GLU A 140 -14.37 -14.42 -36.67
N GLU A 141 -14.91 -15.65 -36.76
CA GLU A 141 -16.11 -16.04 -36.02
C GLU A 141 -15.86 -16.08 -34.51
N ARG A 142 -14.66 -16.47 -34.09
CA ARG A 142 -14.24 -16.47 -32.69
C ARG A 142 -14.15 -15.05 -32.12
N MET A 143 -13.61 -14.11 -32.91
CA MET A 143 -13.53 -12.69 -32.55
C MET A 143 -14.90 -12.02 -32.47
N ARG A 144 -15.87 -12.47 -33.28
CA ARG A 144 -17.26 -12.01 -33.18
C ARG A 144 -18.01 -12.58 -31.97
N GLY A 145 -17.59 -13.73 -31.45
CA GLY A 145 -18.10 -14.31 -30.21
C GLY A 145 -19.50 -14.95 -30.30
N GLU A 146 -20.14 -14.97 -31.47
CA GLU A 146 -21.55 -15.36 -31.63
C GLU A 146 -21.87 -16.80 -31.22
N LYS A 147 -20.90 -17.72 -31.35
CA LYS A 147 -21.03 -19.15 -30.97
C LYS A 147 -20.18 -19.51 -29.75
N CYS A 148 -19.52 -18.53 -29.15
CA CYS A 148 -18.64 -18.75 -28.01
C CYS A 148 -19.47 -18.76 -26.74
N LYS A 149 -19.13 -19.69 -25.84
CA LYS A 149 -19.63 -19.68 -24.47
C LYS A 149 -18.59 -19.11 -23.55
N THR A 150 -18.98 -18.32 -22.56
CA THR A 150 -18.02 -17.65 -21.68
C THR A 150 -18.43 -17.73 -20.21
N ILE A 151 -17.41 -17.76 -19.35
CA ILE A 151 -17.57 -17.53 -17.92
C ILE A 151 -16.47 -16.58 -17.46
N THR A 152 -16.86 -15.54 -16.72
CA THR A 152 -15.92 -14.55 -16.20
C THR A 152 -15.88 -14.66 -14.68
N ILE A 153 -14.69 -14.96 -14.16
CA ILE A 153 -14.41 -15.14 -12.74
C ILE A 153 -13.66 -13.92 -12.23
N ILE A 154 -14.23 -13.25 -11.24
CA ILE A 154 -13.64 -12.14 -10.52
C ILE A 154 -12.77 -12.74 -9.41
N THR A 155 -11.45 -12.55 -9.52
CA THR A 155 -10.49 -13.20 -8.62
C THR A 155 -10.32 -12.47 -7.28
N LYS A 156 -10.88 -11.26 -7.16
CA LYS A 156 -10.82 -10.45 -5.95
C LYS A 156 -12.11 -9.66 -5.78
N THR A 157 -13.08 -10.24 -5.07
CA THR A 157 -14.24 -9.48 -4.60
C THR A 157 -13.86 -8.58 -3.42
N LYS A 158 -14.76 -7.69 -3.01
CA LYS A 158 -14.54 -6.81 -1.84
C LYS A 158 -14.29 -7.59 -0.55
N ASP A 159 -14.86 -8.79 -0.45
CA ASP A 159 -14.76 -9.65 0.73
C ASP A 159 -13.60 -10.65 0.62
N GLY A 160 -12.75 -10.53 -0.42
CA GLY A 160 -11.59 -11.41 -0.63
C GLY A 160 -11.92 -12.79 -1.20
N THR A 161 -13.17 -13.03 -1.61
CA THR A 161 -13.63 -14.29 -2.19
C THR A 161 -13.58 -14.28 -3.72
N LEU A 162 -13.81 -15.44 -4.33
CA LEU A 162 -14.04 -15.55 -5.77
C LEU A 162 -15.49 -15.21 -6.09
N GLY A 163 -15.71 -14.56 -7.23
CA GLY A 163 -17.05 -14.27 -7.74
C GLY A 163 -17.18 -14.66 -9.21
N ILE A 164 -18.40 -14.96 -9.65
CA ILE A 164 -18.75 -15.10 -11.06
C ILE A 164 -19.51 -13.85 -11.49
N ARG A 165 -19.16 -13.32 -12.65
CA ARG A 165 -19.90 -12.21 -13.24
C ARG A 165 -21.23 -12.70 -13.81
N ASP A 166 -22.31 -12.12 -13.35
CA ASP A 166 -23.66 -12.41 -13.82
C ASP A 166 -24.09 -11.42 -14.91
N TYR A 167 -23.92 -11.84 -16.16
CA TYR A 167 -24.33 -11.07 -17.33
C TYR A 167 -25.85 -10.93 -17.48
N SER A 168 -26.65 -11.68 -16.73
CA SER A 168 -28.12 -11.54 -16.76
C SER A 168 -28.62 -10.30 -15.99
N LYS A 169 -27.78 -9.73 -15.12
CA LYS A 169 -28.15 -8.62 -14.24
C LYS A 169 -27.22 -7.43 -14.43
N ASP A 170 -27.66 -6.49 -15.27
CA ASP A 170 -27.02 -5.18 -15.47
C ASP A 170 -27.51 -4.17 -14.41
N LEU A 171 -26.58 -3.72 -13.59
CA LEU A 171 -26.73 -2.73 -12.52
C LEU A 171 -26.72 -1.29 -13.03
N LYS A 172 -26.29 -1.04 -14.28
CA LYS A 172 -26.23 0.28 -14.92
C LYS A 172 -25.52 1.35 -14.08
N THR A 173 -24.49 0.95 -13.33
CA THR A 173 -23.78 1.83 -12.38
C THR A 173 -22.84 2.81 -13.07
N TYR A 174 -22.22 2.39 -14.18
CA TYR A 174 -21.23 3.12 -14.94
C TYR A 174 -21.74 3.41 -16.35
N ALA A 175 -21.52 4.64 -16.82
CA ALA A 175 -21.94 5.07 -18.16
C ALA A 175 -21.14 4.36 -19.27
N PRO A 176 -21.74 4.11 -20.46
CA PRO A 176 -21.04 3.62 -21.64
C PRO A 176 -19.78 4.44 -21.95
N GLY A 177 -18.68 3.76 -22.29
CA GLY A 177 -17.38 4.38 -22.57
C GLY A 177 -16.51 4.66 -21.34
N SER A 178 -17.03 4.54 -20.12
CA SER A 178 -16.21 4.62 -18.91
C SER A 178 -15.36 3.36 -18.70
N VAL A 179 -14.27 3.48 -17.94
CA VAL A 179 -13.41 2.32 -17.58
C VAL A 179 -14.19 1.27 -16.79
N GLY A 180 -15.14 1.69 -15.95
CA GLY A 180 -16.00 0.77 -15.20
C GLY A 180 -16.93 -0.03 -16.11
N TYR A 181 -17.52 0.62 -17.12
CA TYR A 181 -18.33 -0.03 -18.14
C TYR A 181 -17.50 -1.04 -18.95
N ALA A 182 -16.34 -0.62 -19.47
CA ALA A 182 -15.45 -1.48 -20.25
C ALA A 182 -14.87 -2.66 -19.43
N SER A 183 -14.67 -2.47 -18.13
CA SER A 183 -14.25 -3.53 -17.21
C SER A 183 -15.38 -4.49 -16.83
N GLY A 184 -16.63 -4.23 -17.27
CA GLY A 184 -17.81 -5.01 -16.96
C GLY A 184 -18.26 -4.92 -15.49
N LEU A 185 -17.98 -3.80 -14.81
CA LEU A 185 -18.40 -3.55 -13.43
C LEU A 185 -19.90 -3.25 -13.29
N ASN A 186 -20.60 -3.11 -14.42
CA ASN A 186 -22.05 -2.99 -14.45
C ASN A 186 -22.76 -4.30 -14.16
N PHE A 187 -22.09 -5.44 -14.22
CA PHE A 187 -22.75 -6.73 -13.99
C PHE A 187 -22.64 -7.14 -12.53
N ALA A 188 -23.71 -7.74 -12.02
CA ALA A 188 -23.71 -8.29 -10.67
C ALA A 188 -22.64 -9.38 -10.51
N THR A 189 -22.18 -9.58 -9.28
CA THR A 189 -21.22 -10.64 -8.94
C THR A 189 -21.90 -11.65 -8.05
N ILE A 190 -21.89 -12.91 -8.46
CA ILE A 190 -22.38 -14.04 -7.68
C ILE A 190 -21.20 -14.62 -6.90
N PRO A 191 -21.24 -14.68 -5.56
CA PRO A 191 -20.16 -15.28 -4.79
C PRO A 191 -20.05 -16.77 -5.11
N VAL A 192 -18.81 -17.25 -5.29
CA VAL A 192 -18.53 -18.68 -5.45
C VAL A 192 -18.51 -19.32 -4.06
N PRO A 193 -19.36 -20.31 -3.77
CA PRO A 193 -19.33 -20.99 -2.48
C PRO A 193 -18.06 -21.84 -2.34
N GLU A 194 -17.58 -22.04 -1.11
CA GLU A 194 -16.33 -22.78 -0.85
C GLU A 194 -16.36 -24.23 -1.36
N ASN A 195 -17.54 -24.83 -1.41
CA ASN A 195 -17.80 -26.18 -1.92
C ASN A 195 -18.31 -26.19 -3.37
N ALA A 196 -18.03 -25.14 -4.16
CA ALA A 196 -18.47 -25.04 -5.55
C ALA A 196 -17.95 -26.23 -6.38
N THR A 197 -18.88 -26.90 -7.07
CA THR A 197 -18.57 -27.99 -8.00
C THR A 197 -18.39 -27.48 -9.42
N VAL A 198 -17.83 -28.30 -10.31
CA VAL A 198 -17.72 -27.97 -11.75
C VAL A 198 -19.09 -27.64 -12.35
N GLN A 199 -20.15 -28.29 -11.88
CA GLN A 199 -21.53 -28.11 -12.30
C GLN A 199 -22.07 -26.72 -11.91
N PHE A 200 -21.67 -26.21 -10.74
CA PHE A 200 -21.98 -24.83 -10.36
C PHE A 200 -21.42 -23.85 -11.38
N PHE A 201 -20.16 -24.01 -11.78
CA PHE A 201 -19.55 -23.15 -12.80
C PHE A 201 -20.20 -23.35 -14.18
N ALA A 202 -20.48 -24.59 -14.58
CA ALA A 202 -21.12 -24.90 -15.86
C ALA A 202 -22.50 -24.24 -16.01
N GLY A 203 -23.27 -24.14 -14.91
CA GLY A 203 -24.57 -23.46 -14.89
C GLY A 203 -24.49 -21.94 -15.13
N HIS A 204 -23.30 -21.34 -14.96
CA HIS A 204 -23.06 -19.91 -15.17
C HIS A 204 -22.32 -19.59 -16.47
N VAL A 205 -22.02 -20.59 -17.28
CA VAL A 205 -21.49 -20.39 -18.64
C VAL A 205 -22.61 -19.85 -19.52
N LYS A 206 -22.36 -18.70 -20.17
CA LYS A 206 -23.30 -18.04 -21.09
C LYS A 206 -22.86 -18.21 -22.53
#